data_AF-A0A194QDV8-F1
#
_entry.id   AF-A0A194QDV8-F1
#
_cell.length_a   1.000
_cell.length_b   1.000
_cell.length_c   1.000
_cell.angle_alpha   90.00
_cell.angle_beta   90.00
_cell.angle_gamma   90.00
#
_symmetry.space_group_name_H-M   'P 1'
#
loop_
_entity.id
_entity.type
_entity.pdbx_description
1 polymer ?
#
loop_
_entity_poly.entity_id
_entity_poly.type
_entity_poly.pdbx_seq_one_letter_code
_entity_poly.pdbx_strand_id
1 'polypeptide(L)'
;MACLNTLKLEIKTLEHVFPKNHERFQIMSASVDELTCRFVGNNGKKYEIHANITETYPTTPPVWFADSEDPIVTNAVQILSNTQGRDNHVINQVGILLRELCKLHGVPEPPDLDSLALPVHPAPQQRVPSVTSNGAESGTEEDEEMAAEEDDSEGEEDLPLEMVDDAGRSNKDEMETEHLATLERLRQSQRQDYLSGSVSGSLQATDRLMKELRDIYRSHSFKNNMYSIELVNDSLYEWNIRLRSVDPDSPLHNDLLLLKEKEGKDSILLNIIFKETYPFEPPFVRVVYPIISGGYVLVGGAICMELLTKQGWSSAYTVEAVIMQIAATLVKGKARIQFGATKVVSQTQYSLARAQQSFKCLVQIHEKSGWFTPPKEDG
;
A
#
# COMPACT_ATOMS: atom_id res chain seq x y z
N MET A 1 14.48 12.88 7.71
CA MET A 1 14.41 12.60 9.16
C MET A 1 13.39 13.50 9.86
N ALA A 2 13.46 14.83 9.77
CA ALA A 2 12.49 15.73 10.43
C ALA A 2 11.03 15.55 9.98
N CYS A 3 10.77 15.41 8.67
CA CYS A 3 9.41 15.27 8.12
C CYS A 3 8.68 13.99 8.56
N LEU A 4 9.40 12.87 8.70
CA LEU A 4 8.82 11.61 9.15
C LEU A 4 8.40 11.67 10.62
N ASN A 5 9.19 12.34 11.47
CA ASN A 5 8.85 12.53 12.88
C ASN A 5 7.62 13.43 13.03
N THR A 6 7.52 14.49 12.21
CA THR A 6 6.34 15.34 12.15
C THR A 6 5.10 14.56 11.73
N LEU A 7 5.20 13.74 10.68
CA LEU A 7 4.09 12.90 10.22
C LEU A 7 3.64 11.90 11.29
N LYS A 8 4.58 11.23 11.96
CA LYS A 8 4.26 10.32 13.07
C LYS A 8 3.55 11.02 14.23
N LEU A 9 3.94 12.27 14.53
CA LEU A 9 3.27 13.07 15.54
C LEU A 9 1.86 13.45 15.11
N GLU A 10 1.69 13.86 13.85
CA GLU A 10 0.37 14.19 13.27
C GLU A 10 -0.59 13.01 13.32
N ILE A 11 -0.14 11.82 12.93
CA ILE A 11 -0.93 10.59 12.99
C ILE A 11 -1.36 10.30 14.43
N LYS A 12 -0.42 10.34 15.39
CA LYS A 12 -0.74 10.12 16.80
C LYS A 12 -1.77 11.12 17.33
N THR A 13 -1.64 12.39 16.95
CA THR A 13 -2.61 13.43 17.32
C THR A 13 -3.97 13.13 16.71
N LEU A 14 -4.04 12.75 15.43
CA LEU A 14 -5.30 12.42 14.76
C LEU A 14 -6.00 11.20 15.40
N GLU A 15 -5.25 10.15 15.75
CA GLU A 15 -5.79 8.97 16.44
C GLU A 15 -6.30 9.31 17.84
N HIS A 16 -5.63 10.22 18.54
CA HIS A 16 -6.03 10.67 19.87
C HIS A 16 -7.30 11.52 19.84
N VAL A 17 -7.37 12.47 18.89
CA VAL A 17 -8.48 13.41 18.73
C VAL A 17 -9.71 12.71 18.14
N PHE A 18 -9.53 11.77 17.21
CA PHE A 18 -10.61 11.10 16.49
C PHE A 18 -10.50 9.57 16.61
N PRO A 19 -10.80 9.00 17.79
CA PRO A 19 -10.75 7.56 17.99
C PRO A 19 -11.80 6.81 17.14
N LYS A 20 -11.66 5.48 17.02
CA LYS A 20 -12.52 4.60 16.20
C LYS A 20 -14.01 4.67 16.55
N ASN A 21 -14.35 5.13 17.76
CA ASN A 21 -15.72 5.25 18.26
C ASN A 21 -16.25 6.70 18.27
N HIS A 22 -15.49 7.67 17.75
CA HIS A 22 -15.90 9.07 17.73
C HIS A 22 -17.17 9.30 16.90
N GLU A 23 -18.04 10.21 17.35
CA GLU A 23 -19.43 10.31 16.87
C GLU A 23 -19.59 10.86 15.44
N ARG A 24 -18.57 11.57 14.94
CA ARG A 24 -18.64 12.29 13.64
C ARG A 24 -17.56 11.91 12.66
N PHE A 25 -16.33 11.77 13.16
CA PHE A 25 -15.16 11.44 12.36
C PHE A 25 -14.27 10.44 13.09
N GLN A 26 -13.92 9.33 12.47
CA GLN A 26 -13.21 8.22 13.11
C GLN A 26 -11.94 7.91 12.32
N ILE A 27 -10.79 7.81 12.99
CA ILE A 27 -9.59 7.22 12.37
C ILE A 27 -9.67 5.70 12.53
N MET A 28 -9.79 5.00 11.39
CA MET A 28 -9.94 3.54 11.36
C MET A 28 -8.59 2.84 11.32
N SER A 29 -7.65 3.39 10.55
CA SER A 29 -6.27 2.92 10.41
C SER A 29 -5.39 4.12 10.03
N ALA A 30 -4.18 4.19 10.59
CA ALA A 30 -3.22 5.22 10.24
C ALA A 30 -1.80 4.65 10.24
N SER A 31 -1.05 4.92 9.18
CA SER A 31 0.36 4.60 9.00
C SER A 31 1.07 5.78 8.33
N VAL A 32 2.38 5.68 8.17
CA VAL A 32 3.17 6.71 7.48
C VAL A 32 2.90 6.77 5.97
N ASP A 33 2.22 5.76 5.42
CA ASP A 33 1.93 5.65 3.98
C ASP A 33 0.43 5.81 3.69
N GLU A 34 -0.45 5.51 4.65
CA GLU A 34 -1.90 5.53 4.44
C GLU A 34 -2.65 6.02 5.69
N LEU A 35 -3.71 6.81 5.49
CA LEU A 35 -4.68 7.18 6.50
C LEU A 35 -6.07 6.77 6.02
N THR A 36 -6.76 5.92 6.79
CA THR A 36 -8.17 5.58 6.56
C THR A 36 -9.02 6.19 7.67
N CYS A 37 -9.98 7.02 7.27
CA CYS A 37 -10.95 7.64 8.16
C CYS A 37 -12.38 7.37 7.71
N ARG A 38 -13.31 7.57 8.64
CA ARG A 38 -14.73 7.38 8.41
C ARG A 38 -15.51 8.58 8.92
N PHE A 39 -16.31 9.18 8.05
CA PHE A 39 -17.24 10.25 8.38
C PHE A 39 -18.66 9.70 8.58
N VAL A 40 -19.37 10.21 9.59
CA VAL A 40 -20.76 9.86 9.89
C VAL A 40 -21.66 11.05 9.55
N GLY A 41 -22.45 10.91 8.48
CA GLY A 41 -23.36 11.95 8.01
C GLY A 41 -24.61 12.13 8.90
N ASN A 42 -25.40 13.17 8.62
CA ASN A 42 -26.65 13.48 9.33
C ASN A 42 -27.68 12.35 9.35
N ASN A 43 -27.67 11.50 8.32
CA ASN A 43 -28.53 10.34 8.14
C ASN A 43 -27.98 9.06 8.81
N GLY A 44 -26.86 9.16 9.55
CA GLY A 44 -26.15 8.01 10.13
C GLY A 44 -25.39 7.16 9.10
N LYS A 45 -25.39 7.55 7.83
CA LYS A 45 -24.61 6.88 6.79
C LYS A 45 -23.12 7.12 7.04
N LYS A 46 -22.36 6.03 6.93
CA LYS A 46 -20.91 6.01 7.12
C LYS A 46 -20.24 6.12 5.76
N TYR A 47 -19.27 7.01 5.65
CA TYR A 47 -18.50 7.27 4.45
C TYR A 47 -17.04 6.99 4.73
N GLU A 48 -16.46 6.00 4.07
CA GLU A 48 -15.05 5.66 4.20
C GLU A 48 -14.22 6.50 3.24
N ILE A 49 -13.15 7.10 3.77
CA ILE A 49 -12.28 8.02 3.08
C ILE A 49 -10.84 7.61 3.39
N HIS A 50 -10.01 7.62 2.36
CA HIS A 50 -8.63 7.17 2.42
C HIS A 50 -7.71 8.27 1.91
N ALA A 51 -6.51 8.33 2.45
CA ALA A 51 -5.43 9.20 2.00
C ALA A 51 -4.15 8.39 1.86
N ASN A 52 -3.52 8.48 0.69
CA ASN A 52 -2.17 7.94 0.48
C ASN A 52 -1.15 9.04 0.69
N ILE A 53 -0.20 8.81 1.59
CA ILE A 53 0.89 9.71 1.92
C ILE A 53 2.11 9.26 1.10
N THR A 54 2.69 10.19 0.34
CA THR A 54 3.83 9.89 -0.55
C THR A 54 5.15 10.28 0.11
N GLU A 55 6.27 9.73 -0.39
CA GLU A 55 7.62 10.08 0.08
C GLU A 55 7.96 11.57 -0.05
N THR A 56 7.25 12.28 -0.93
CA THR A 56 7.38 13.72 -1.17
C THR A 56 6.61 14.57 -0.13
N TYR A 57 6.01 13.96 0.87
CA TYR A 57 5.35 14.64 1.98
C TYR A 57 6.33 15.46 2.84
N PRO A 58 5.99 16.68 3.30
CA PRO A 58 4.76 17.44 3.05
C PRO A 58 4.85 18.39 1.83
N THR A 59 5.88 18.27 0.99
CA THR A 59 6.04 19.13 -0.20
C THR A 59 4.89 18.95 -1.20
N THR A 60 4.40 17.72 -1.35
CA THR A 60 3.16 17.42 -2.07
C THR A 60 2.06 17.00 -1.10
N PRO A 61 0.80 17.39 -1.36
CA PRO A 61 -0.32 16.93 -0.55
C PRO A 61 -0.53 15.41 -0.66
N PRO A 62 -0.98 14.76 0.42
CA PRO A 62 -1.56 13.43 0.38
C PRO A 62 -2.67 13.30 -0.68
N VAL A 63 -2.79 12.11 -1.26
CA VAL A 63 -3.78 11.80 -2.28
C VAL A 63 -5.02 11.21 -1.63
N TRP A 64 -6.10 11.99 -1.57
CA TRP A 64 -7.35 11.58 -0.93
C TRP A 64 -8.36 10.97 -1.91
N PHE A 65 -9.15 10.00 -1.44
CA PHE A 65 -10.26 9.39 -2.17
C PHE A 65 -11.34 8.86 -1.21
N ALA A 66 -12.58 8.74 -1.68
CA ALA A 66 -13.68 8.20 -0.89
C ALA A 66 -14.24 6.93 -1.52
N ASP A 67 -14.61 5.93 -0.70
CA ASP A 67 -15.33 4.73 -1.14
C ASP A 67 -16.85 5.00 -1.19
N SER A 68 -17.22 6.08 -1.87
CA SER A 68 -18.60 6.55 -1.99
C SER A 68 -18.81 7.25 -3.32
N GLU A 69 -19.94 6.96 -3.98
CA GLU A 69 -20.40 7.66 -5.18
C GLU A 69 -21.17 8.96 -4.85
N ASP A 70 -21.28 9.29 -3.56
CA ASP A 70 -21.97 10.49 -3.09
C ASP A 70 -21.21 11.76 -3.57
N PRO A 71 -21.80 12.59 -4.44
CA PRO A 71 -21.14 13.77 -5.00
C PRO A 71 -20.65 14.74 -3.93
N ILE A 72 -21.32 14.77 -2.77
CA ILE A 72 -20.95 15.62 -1.64
C ILE A 72 -19.56 15.23 -1.11
N VAL A 73 -19.35 13.93 -0.91
CA VAL A 73 -18.10 13.41 -0.34
C VAL A 73 -16.98 13.47 -1.38
N THR A 74 -17.25 13.15 -2.64
CA THR A 74 -16.24 13.24 -3.71
C THR A 74 -15.75 14.67 -3.92
N ASN A 75 -16.65 15.66 -3.83
CA ASN A 75 -16.28 17.07 -3.96
C ASN A 75 -15.48 17.57 -2.75
N ALA A 76 -15.84 17.16 -1.53
CA ALA A 76 -15.08 17.51 -0.32
C ALA A 76 -13.63 16.99 -0.39
N VAL A 77 -13.45 15.76 -0.87
CA VAL A 77 -12.14 15.15 -1.08
C VAL A 77 -11.33 15.84 -2.19
N GLN A 78 -11.99 16.23 -3.29
CA GLN A 78 -11.33 16.89 -4.42
C GLN A 78 -10.62 18.20 -4.04
N ILE A 79 -11.13 18.93 -3.04
CA ILE A 79 -10.54 20.19 -2.55
C ILE A 79 -9.13 19.97 -2.00
N LEU A 80 -8.87 18.81 -1.39
CA LEU A 80 -7.58 18.48 -0.77
C LEU A 80 -6.46 18.29 -1.80
N SER A 81 -6.80 17.99 -3.05
CA SER A 81 -5.81 17.79 -4.13
C SER A 81 -5.06 19.08 -4.50
N ASN A 82 -5.58 20.25 -4.11
CA ASN A 82 -5.04 21.56 -4.47
C ASN A 82 -4.42 22.33 -3.29
N THR A 83 -4.26 21.70 -2.13
CA THR A 83 -3.63 22.36 -0.98
C THR A 83 -2.15 22.65 -1.24
N GLN A 84 -1.60 23.63 -0.52
CA GLN A 84 -0.19 24.02 -0.64
C GLN A 84 0.39 24.41 0.72
N GLY A 85 1.71 24.28 0.85
CA GLY A 85 2.43 24.72 2.05
C GLY A 85 1.98 23.96 3.29
N ARG A 86 1.50 24.70 4.31
CA ARG A 86 1.06 24.11 5.58
C ARG A 86 -0.18 23.22 5.41
N ASP A 87 -1.03 23.50 4.42
CA ASP A 87 -2.25 22.74 4.19
C ASP A 87 -1.97 21.38 3.55
N ASN A 88 -0.74 21.07 3.16
CA ASN A 88 -0.35 19.72 2.75
C ASN A 88 -0.20 18.77 3.92
N HIS A 89 -0.10 19.29 5.14
CA HIS A 89 0.03 18.43 6.31
C HIS A 89 -1.27 17.66 6.54
N VAL A 90 -1.16 16.36 6.81
CA VAL A 90 -2.32 15.45 6.92
C VAL A 90 -3.29 15.91 8.01
N ILE A 91 -2.77 16.44 9.12
CA ILE A 91 -3.58 17.00 10.21
C ILE A 91 -4.43 18.19 9.76
N ASN A 92 -3.87 19.06 8.91
CA ASN A 92 -4.57 20.22 8.36
C ASN A 92 -5.57 19.80 7.29
N GLN A 93 -5.22 18.83 6.43
CA GLN A 93 -6.14 18.28 5.44
C GLN A 93 -7.33 17.56 6.07
N VAL A 94 -7.15 16.85 7.18
CA VAL A 94 -8.27 16.30 7.98
C VAL A 94 -9.17 17.43 8.49
N GLY A 95 -8.59 18.51 9.01
CA GLY A 95 -9.36 19.67 9.44
C GLY A 95 -10.17 20.32 8.30
N ILE A 96 -9.57 20.48 7.12
CA ILE A 96 -10.24 21.02 5.92
C ILE A 96 -11.37 20.08 5.48
N LEU A 97 -11.07 18.79 5.37
CA LEU A 97 -12.02 17.75 4.95
C LEU A 97 -13.24 17.73 5.87
N LEU A 98 -13.00 17.69 7.19
CA LEU A 98 -14.04 17.54 8.18
C LEU A 98 -14.95 18.78 8.24
N ARG A 99 -14.39 20.00 8.15
CA ARG A 99 -15.19 21.23 8.04
C ARG A 99 -16.08 21.21 6.81
N GLU A 100 -15.54 20.86 5.64
CA GLU A 100 -16.32 20.84 4.40
C GLU A 100 -17.40 19.75 4.43
N LEU A 101 -17.09 18.54 4.94
CA LEU A 101 -18.08 17.48 5.11
C LEU A 101 -19.19 17.88 6.10
N CYS A 102 -18.83 18.51 7.23
CA CYS A 102 -19.82 18.97 8.20
C CYS A 102 -20.76 20.02 7.60
N LYS A 103 -20.20 21.00 6.90
CA LYS A 103 -20.94 22.04 6.18
C LYS A 103 -21.87 21.47 5.11
N LEU A 104 -21.39 20.54 4.28
CA LEU A 104 -22.20 19.96 3.20
C LEU A 104 -23.29 19.00 3.72
N HIS A 105 -23.06 18.32 4.83
CA HIS A 105 -24.07 17.47 5.49
C HIS A 105 -24.98 18.22 6.49
N GLY A 106 -24.73 19.52 6.72
CA GLY A 106 -25.49 20.34 7.67
C GLY A 106 -25.40 19.83 9.11
N VAL A 107 -24.25 19.26 9.50
CA VAL A 107 -23.98 18.79 10.87
C VAL A 107 -23.03 19.74 11.59
N PRO A 108 -23.12 19.88 12.94
CA PRO A 108 -22.19 20.72 13.68
C PRO A 108 -20.77 20.16 13.62
N GLU A 109 -19.79 21.07 13.54
CA GLU A 109 -18.37 20.73 13.61
C GLU A 109 -18.04 20.16 15.01
N PRO A 110 -17.22 19.09 15.10
CA PRO A 110 -16.78 18.58 16.41
C PRO A 110 -15.96 19.62 17.17
N PRO A 111 -16.15 19.78 18.49
CA PRO A 111 -15.33 20.70 19.29
C PRO A 111 -13.85 20.33 19.27
N ASP A 112 -13.55 19.04 19.03
CA ASP A 112 -12.21 18.49 18.92
C ASP A 112 -11.44 19.00 17.69
N LEU A 113 -12.13 19.60 16.72
CA LEU A 113 -11.53 20.12 15.49
C LEU A 113 -10.62 21.33 15.77
N ASP A 114 -10.91 22.11 16.81
CA ASP A 114 -10.05 23.22 17.27
C ASP A 114 -8.80 22.73 18.02
N SER A 115 -8.78 21.47 18.46
CA SER A 115 -7.63 20.84 19.10
C SER A 115 -6.56 20.35 18.10
N LEU A 116 -6.85 20.40 16.79
CA LEU A 116 -5.92 20.09 15.70
C LEU A 116 -4.90 21.22 15.50
N ALA A 117 -4.09 21.50 16.53
CA ALA A 117 -2.95 22.42 16.45
C ALA A 117 -1.68 21.70 16.94
N LEU A 118 -0.71 21.49 16.04
CA LEU A 118 0.61 21.03 16.45
C LEU A 118 1.36 22.17 17.18
N PRO A 119 2.14 21.87 18.23
CA PRO A 119 3.09 22.81 18.81
C PRO A 119 4.11 23.25 17.75
N VAL A 120 4.13 24.54 17.44
CA VAL A 120 5.08 25.14 16.50
C VAL A 120 6.48 25.15 17.14
N HIS A 121 7.41 24.35 16.64
CA HIS A 121 8.85 24.62 16.81
C HIS A 121 9.36 25.37 15.57
N PRO A 122 9.81 26.63 15.69
CA PRO A 122 10.58 27.29 14.64
C PRO A 122 12.02 26.76 14.64
N ALA A 123 12.54 26.41 13.45
CA ALA A 123 13.96 26.11 13.21
C ALA A 123 14.82 27.41 13.22
N PRO A 124 16.16 27.31 13.34
CA PRO A 124 16.98 28.22 14.16
C PRO A 124 17.46 29.48 13.43
N GLN A 125 17.50 30.60 14.15
CA GLN A 125 18.32 31.75 13.79
C GLN A 125 19.26 32.11 14.96
N GLN A 126 20.55 32.20 14.64
CA GLN A 126 21.63 32.61 15.54
C GLN A 126 21.44 34.04 16.04
N ARG A 127 21.56 34.26 17.36
CA ARG A 127 22.44 35.27 18.01
C ARG A 127 22.29 35.24 19.55
N VAL A 128 23.43 35.15 20.23
CA VAL A 128 23.68 35.50 21.65
C VAL A 128 24.07 36.99 21.74
N PRO A 129 24.24 37.63 22.92
CA PRO A 129 23.60 37.48 24.25
C PRO A 129 23.19 38.86 24.88
N SER A 130 22.36 38.90 25.95
CA SER A 130 22.57 39.80 27.13
C SER A 130 21.43 39.85 28.18
N VAL A 131 21.78 39.49 29.42
CA VAL A 131 21.71 40.24 30.69
C VAL A 131 20.37 40.78 31.27
N THR A 132 20.23 40.50 32.59
CA THR A 132 19.53 41.17 33.72
C THR A 132 18.06 40.85 34.10
N SER A 133 17.96 40.00 35.13
CA SER A 133 17.54 40.26 36.53
C SER A 133 16.09 40.57 36.92
N ASN A 134 15.70 39.81 37.96
CA ASN A 134 14.86 40.11 39.14
C ASN A 134 13.36 39.79 39.09
N GLY A 135 12.92 39.00 40.10
CA GLY A 135 11.55 39.06 40.59
C GLY A 135 10.98 37.83 41.32
N ALA A 136 11.57 37.45 42.46
CA ALA A 136 10.95 36.93 43.69
C ALA A 136 9.94 35.75 43.71
N GLU A 137 10.36 34.71 44.47
CA GLU A 137 9.68 34.00 45.57
C GLU A 137 8.30 33.34 45.37
N SER A 138 8.23 32.02 45.62
CA SER A 138 7.91 31.48 46.96
C SER A 138 7.50 29.99 46.89
N GLY A 139 7.96 29.19 47.87
CA GLY A 139 7.23 27.99 48.31
C GLY A 139 7.91 26.64 48.09
N THR A 140 8.74 26.27 49.07
CA THR A 140 9.36 24.96 49.34
C THR A 140 8.36 23.85 49.64
N GLU A 141 8.66 22.59 49.31
CA GLU A 141 9.09 21.53 50.24
C GLU A 141 9.24 20.18 49.52
N GLU A 142 9.95 19.28 50.20
CA GLU A 142 10.90 18.29 49.72
C GLU A 142 10.36 16.84 49.72
N ASP A 143 11.10 16.00 48.98
CA ASP A 143 11.43 14.59 49.21
C ASP A 143 10.32 13.52 49.34
N GLU A 144 10.45 12.45 48.55
CA GLU A 144 11.18 11.24 48.99
C GLU A 144 11.36 10.27 47.82
N GLU A 145 12.62 9.92 47.55
CA GLU A 145 13.03 8.73 46.79
C GLU A 145 12.56 7.46 47.51
N MET A 146 12.24 6.39 46.79
CA MET A 146 12.63 5.04 47.23
C MET A 146 12.62 4.02 46.09
N ALA A 147 13.54 3.08 46.27
CA ALA A 147 14.20 2.23 45.30
C ALA A 147 13.41 1.01 44.81
N ALA A 148 14.00 0.40 43.78
CA ALA A 148 13.69 -0.89 43.20
C ALA A 148 13.72 -2.05 44.22
N GLU A 149 12.89 -3.06 43.99
CA GLU A 149 13.22 -4.46 44.26
C GLU A 149 12.66 -5.36 43.15
N GLU A 150 13.56 -6.23 42.69
CA GLU A 150 13.34 -7.40 41.84
C GLU A 150 12.65 -8.50 42.66
N ASP A 151 11.75 -9.28 42.06
CA ASP A 151 11.59 -10.69 42.43
C ASP A 151 11.11 -11.51 41.23
N ASP A 152 11.53 -12.77 41.26
CA ASP A 152 11.98 -13.59 40.16
C ASP A 152 11.04 -14.78 39.92
N SER A 153 11.22 -15.41 38.75
CA SER A 153 11.04 -16.86 38.50
C SER A 153 9.61 -17.47 38.42
N GLU A 154 9.22 -17.99 37.24
CA GLU A 154 9.42 -19.40 36.84
C GLU A 154 8.67 -19.77 35.53
N GLY A 155 9.38 -20.42 34.60
CA GLY A 155 8.94 -21.71 34.06
C GLY A 155 8.13 -21.76 32.77
N GLU A 156 8.85 -21.89 31.64
CA GLU A 156 8.62 -22.84 30.54
C GLU A 156 7.19 -23.16 30.05
N GLU A 157 6.87 -22.76 28.82
CA GLU A 157 6.35 -23.69 27.79
C GLU A 157 6.90 -23.27 26.41
N ASP A 158 8.11 -23.74 26.11
CA ASP A 158 8.70 -23.75 24.77
C ASP A 158 7.87 -24.71 23.91
N LEU A 159 6.96 -24.19 23.08
CA LEU A 159 6.20 -25.00 22.12
C LEU A 159 7.13 -25.39 20.96
N PRO A 160 7.54 -26.67 20.83
CA PRO A 160 8.33 -27.10 19.70
C PRO A 160 7.39 -27.16 18.49
N LEU A 161 7.46 -26.15 17.62
CA LEU A 161 6.93 -26.26 16.27
C LEU A 161 7.79 -27.30 15.54
N GLU A 162 7.33 -28.54 15.59
CA GLU A 162 7.97 -29.67 14.93
C GLU A 162 8.28 -29.33 13.48
N MET A 163 9.57 -29.46 13.18
CA MET A 163 10.13 -29.47 11.84
C MET A 163 9.47 -30.60 11.05
N VAL A 164 8.50 -30.28 10.19
CA VAL A 164 8.25 -31.09 9.01
C VAL A 164 9.33 -30.77 7.98
N ASP A 165 10.54 -31.28 8.25
CA ASP A 165 11.55 -31.49 7.24
C ASP A 165 11.02 -32.55 6.27
N ASP A 166 10.37 -32.12 5.19
CA ASP A 166 10.26 -32.92 3.97
C ASP A 166 11.62 -32.90 3.25
N ALA A 167 12.63 -33.42 3.94
CA ALA A 167 13.91 -33.83 3.37
C ALA A 167 13.70 -35.18 2.66
N GLY A 168 12.92 -35.14 1.58
CA GLY A 168 12.28 -36.32 1.01
C GLY A 168 12.28 -36.43 -0.51
N ARG A 169 13.06 -35.63 -1.26
CA ARG A 169 13.44 -35.97 -2.64
C ARG A 169 14.64 -35.15 -3.12
N SER A 170 15.76 -35.85 -3.27
CA SER A 170 16.95 -35.38 -3.98
C SER A 170 16.59 -34.97 -5.41
N ASN A 171 16.45 -33.68 -5.65
CA ASN A 171 16.81 -33.08 -6.93
C ASN A 171 17.67 -31.85 -6.62
N LYS A 172 18.88 -31.84 -7.17
CA LYS A 172 19.82 -30.72 -7.09
C LYS A 172 19.21 -29.50 -7.77
N ASP A 173 18.45 -28.71 -7.03
CA ASP A 173 18.05 -27.37 -7.44
C ASP A 173 18.89 -26.38 -6.65
N GLU A 174 20.03 -26.01 -7.22
CA GLU A 174 20.86 -24.90 -6.75
C GLU A 174 20.06 -23.60 -6.90
N MET A 175 19.27 -23.27 -5.88
CA MET A 175 18.68 -21.95 -5.71
C MET A 175 19.81 -20.97 -5.37
N GLU A 176 19.84 -19.81 -6.02
CA GLU A 176 20.90 -18.82 -5.80
C GLU A 176 20.98 -18.42 -4.33
N THR A 177 22.20 -18.19 -3.84
CA THR A 177 22.48 -17.91 -2.42
C THR A 177 21.75 -16.68 -1.91
N GLU A 178 21.51 -15.69 -2.77
CA GLU A 178 20.78 -14.47 -2.44
C GLU A 178 19.28 -14.74 -2.18
N HIS A 179 18.66 -15.63 -2.96
CA HIS A 179 17.27 -16.01 -2.78
C HIS A 179 17.07 -16.86 -1.53
N LEU A 180 18.03 -17.73 -1.20
CA LEU A 180 18.04 -18.46 0.07
C LEU A 180 18.14 -17.51 1.26
N ALA A 181 19.06 -16.54 1.21
CA ALA A 181 19.21 -15.53 2.26
C ALA A 181 17.95 -14.68 2.42
N THR A 182 17.25 -14.37 1.32
CA THR A 182 15.97 -13.65 1.33
C THR A 182 14.87 -14.46 2.01
N LEU A 183 14.71 -15.75 1.65
CA LEU A 183 13.74 -16.63 2.30
C LEU A 183 14.03 -16.81 3.80
N GLU A 184 15.29 -16.89 4.18
CA GLU A 184 15.70 -16.99 5.58
C GLU A 184 15.41 -15.70 6.36
N ARG A 185 15.75 -14.52 5.80
CA ARG A 185 15.42 -13.21 6.37
C ARG A 185 13.92 -13.06 6.63
N LEU A 186 13.09 -13.47 5.67
CA LEU A 186 11.63 -13.39 5.78
C LEU A 186 11.09 -14.32 6.87
N ARG A 187 11.62 -15.54 7.02
CA ARG A 187 11.25 -16.44 8.12
C ARG A 187 11.62 -15.86 9.49
N GLN A 188 12.80 -15.25 9.60
CA GLN A 188 13.25 -14.63 10.84
C GLN A 188 12.36 -13.43 11.21
N SER A 189 12.05 -12.55 10.23
CA SER A 189 11.13 -11.42 10.44
C SER A 189 9.75 -11.90 10.87
N GLN A 190 9.21 -12.91 10.19
CA GLN A 190 7.91 -13.51 10.53
C GLN A 190 7.91 -14.00 11.98
N ARG A 191 8.93 -14.77 12.40
CA ARG A 191 9.05 -15.25 13.78
C ARG A 191 9.09 -14.09 14.77
N GLN A 192 9.86 -13.04 14.47
CA GLN A 192 9.95 -11.86 15.33
C GLN A 192 8.59 -11.18 15.47
N ASP A 193 7.83 -11.00 14.38
CA ASP A 193 6.50 -10.39 14.37
C ASP A 193 5.47 -11.20 15.16
N TYR A 194 5.56 -12.54 15.13
CA TYR A 194 4.75 -13.41 15.98
C TYR A 194 5.05 -13.19 17.46
N LEU A 195 6.32 -13.10 17.83
CA LEU A 195 6.71 -12.88 19.23
C LEU A 195 6.33 -11.48 19.73
N SER A 196 6.35 -10.45 18.87
CA SER A 196 5.99 -9.08 19.25
C SER A 196 4.50 -8.75 19.12
N GLY A 197 3.67 -9.68 18.62
CA GLY A 197 2.24 -9.45 18.39
C GLY A 197 1.94 -8.45 17.26
N SER A 198 2.93 -8.12 16.42
CA SER A 198 2.83 -7.21 15.27
C SER A 198 2.53 -7.95 13.95
N VAL A 199 1.92 -9.13 14.04
CA VAL A 199 1.67 -10.02 12.91
C VAL A 199 0.86 -9.31 11.83
N SER A 200 1.46 -9.16 10.66
CA SER A 200 0.77 -8.68 9.46
C SER A 200 0.20 -9.87 8.68
N GLY A 201 -1.13 -9.92 8.57
CA GLY A 201 -1.87 -10.94 7.82
C GLY A 201 -2.15 -12.25 8.58
N SER A 202 -2.51 -13.32 7.86
CA SER A 202 -2.88 -14.62 8.45
C SER A 202 -1.76 -15.64 8.30
N LEU A 203 -1.60 -16.56 9.28
CA LEU A 203 -0.64 -17.68 9.22
C LEU A 203 -0.72 -18.44 7.90
N GLN A 204 -1.94 -18.76 7.49
CA GLN A 204 -2.21 -19.51 6.26
C GLN A 204 -1.78 -18.74 5.00
N ALA A 205 -2.08 -17.44 4.92
CA ALA A 205 -1.68 -16.61 3.79
C ALA A 205 -0.16 -16.50 3.73
N THR A 206 0.49 -16.24 4.87
CA THR A 206 1.94 -16.10 4.93
C THR A 206 2.65 -17.40 4.53
N ASP A 207 2.22 -18.56 5.03
CA ASP A 207 2.80 -19.86 4.67
C ASP A 207 2.63 -20.15 3.17
N ARG A 208 1.44 -19.84 2.63
CA ARG A 208 1.18 -19.99 1.20
C ARG A 208 2.08 -19.07 0.37
N LEU A 209 2.24 -17.79 0.74
CA LEU A 209 3.08 -16.82 0.02
C LEU A 209 4.56 -17.22 0.07
N MET A 210 5.04 -17.70 1.21
CA MET A 210 6.39 -18.25 1.35
C MET A 210 6.62 -19.46 0.45
N LYS A 211 5.61 -20.31 0.28
CA LYS A 211 5.66 -21.43 -0.68
C LYS A 211 5.71 -20.92 -2.12
N GLU A 212 4.83 -19.99 -2.50
CA GLU A 212 4.79 -19.41 -3.85
C GLU A 212 6.13 -18.76 -4.24
N LEU A 213 6.71 -17.95 -3.35
CA LEU A 213 7.99 -17.29 -3.60
C LEU A 213 9.12 -18.31 -3.78
N ARG A 214 9.14 -19.35 -2.93
CA ARG A 214 10.12 -20.43 -3.02
C ARG A 214 9.99 -21.24 -4.31
N ASP A 215 8.77 -21.53 -4.74
CA ASP A 215 8.49 -22.25 -5.98
C ASP A 215 8.91 -21.41 -7.19
N ILE A 216 8.62 -20.10 -7.17
CA ILE A 216 9.07 -19.16 -8.20
C ILE A 216 10.60 -19.14 -8.33
N TYR A 217 11.35 -19.06 -7.23
CA TYR A 217 12.81 -19.06 -7.30
C TYR A 217 13.41 -20.35 -7.89
N ARG A 218 12.66 -21.46 -7.91
CA ARG A 218 13.08 -22.70 -8.59
C ARG A 218 12.60 -22.79 -10.03
N SER A 219 11.62 -22.00 -10.41
CA SER A 219 10.97 -22.07 -11.71
C SER A 219 11.92 -21.78 -12.87
N HIS A 220 11.65 -22.41 -14.01
CA HIS A 220 12.43 -22.18 -15.22
C HIS A 220 12.26 -20.74 -15.74
N SER A 221 11.04 -20.21 -15.66
CA SER A 221 10.73 -18.86 -16.15
C SER A 221 11.48 -17.78 -15.37
N PHE A 222 11.59 -17.93 -14.06
CA PHE A 222 12.39 -17.03 -13.23
C PHE A 222 13.90 -17.16 -13.51
N LYS A 223 14.43 -18.40 -13.53
CA LYS A 223 15.86 -18.66 -13.84
C LYS A 223 16.29 -18.16 -15.22
N ASN A 224 15.38 -18.11 -16.19
CA ASN A 224 15.62 -17.57 -17.52
C ASN A 224 15.47 -16.04 -17.60
N ASN A 225 15.30 -15.34 -16.50
CA ASN A 225 15.07 -13.89 -16.45
C ASN A 225 13.84 -13.43 -17.26
N MET A 226 12.81 -14.27 -17.41
CA MET A 226 11.55 -13.84 -18.06
C MET A 226 10.87 -12.73 -17.27
N TYR A 227 10.98 -12.81 -15.94
CA TYR A 227 10.57 -11.78 -15.00
C TYR A 227 11.48 -11.80 -13.77
N SER A 228 11.47 -10.70 -13.00
CA SER A 228 12.12 -10.65 -11.68
C SER A 228 11.17 -10.13 -10.61
N ILE A 229 11.40 -10.53 -9.35
CA ILE A 229 10.55 -10.19 -8.20
C ILE A 229 11.35 -9.34 -7.21
N GLU A 230 10.70 -8.30 -6.69
CA GLU A 230 11.22 -7.41 -5.66
C GLU A 230 10.12 -7.22 -4.60
N LEU A 231 10.40 -7.58 -3.35
CA LEU A 231 9.45 -7.40 -2.25
C LEU A 231 9.43 -5.93 -1.81
N VAL A 232 8.26 -5.32 -1.76
CA VAL A 232 8.13 -3.92 -1.36
C VAL A 232 8.27 -3.84 0.16
N ASN A 233 9.26 -3.10 0.65
CA ASN A 233 9.55 -2.96 2.08
C ASN A 233 9.76 -4.30 2.81
N ASP A 234 10.36 -5.30 2.14
CA ASP A 234 10.50 -6.68 2.64
C ASP A 234 9.14 -7.34 3.03
N SER A 235 8.02 -6.81 2.53
CA SER A 235 6.68 -7.36 2.77
C SER A 235 6.39 -8.55 1.88
N LEU A 236 5.96 -9.66 2.49
CA LEU A 236 5.42 -10.82 1.76
C LEU A 236 4.08 -10.53 1.07
N TYR A 237 3.41 -9.45 1.43
CA TYR A 237 2.07 -9.12 0.92
C TYR A 237 2.07 -8.11 -0.23
N GLU A 238 3.23 -7.56 -0.61
CA GLU A 238 3.33 -6.65 -1.75
C GLU A 238 4.59 -6.89 -2.58
N TRP A 239 4.39 -7.27 -3.85
CA TRP A 239 5.49 -7.65 -4.75
C TRP A 239 5.50 -6.76 -6.00
N ASN A 240 6.68 -6.29 -6.37
CA ASN A 240 6.96 -5.68 -7.66
C ASN A 240 7.51 -6.74 -8.62
N ILE A 241 6.83 -6.94 -9.75
CA ILE A 241 7.22 -7.90 -10.79
C ILE A 241 7.67 -7.13 -12.02
N ARG A 242 8.92 -7.30 -12.42
CA ARG A 242 9.43 -6.73 -13.68
C ARG A 242 9.36 -7.78 -14.76
N LEU A 243 8.35 -7.71 -15.63
CA LEU A 243 8.22 -8.54 -16.81
C LEU A 243 9.19 -8.08 -17.90
N ARG A 244 10.21 -8.88 -18.20
CA ARG A 244 11.26 -8.56 -19.19
C ARG A 244 11.04 -9.27 -20.52
N SER A 245 10.36 -10.41 -20.49
CA SER A 245 10.10 -11.24 -21.67
C SER A 245 8.61 -11.32 -21.94
N VAL A 246 8.25 -11.04 -23.19
CA VAL A 246 6.94 -11.28 -23.81
C VAL A 246 7.19 -11.97 -25.15
N ASP A 247 6.13 -12.44 -25.81
CA ASP A 247 6.22 -13.10 -27.11
C ASP A 247 7.07 -12.28 -28.10
N PRO A 248 8.22 -12.81 -28.60
CA PRO A 248 9.11 -12.10 -29.51
C PRO A 248 8.45 -11.63 -30.81
N ASP A 249 7.41 -12.33 -31.26
CA ASP A 249 6.69 -11.99 -32.49
C ASP A 249 5.66 -10.87 -32.27
N SER A 250 5.42 -10.48 -31.02
CA SER A 250 4.45 -9.45 -30.69
C SER A 250 4.98 -8.02 -30.95
N PRO A 251 4.10 -7.08 -31.35
CA PRO A 251 4.45 -5.66 -31.38
C PRO A 251 4.90 -5.11 -30.01
N LEU A 252 4.41 -5.69 -28.92
CA LEU A 252 4.79 -5.32 -27.55
C LEU A 252 6.27 -5.59 -27.28
N HIS A 253 6.82 -6.68 -27.83
CA HIS A 253 8.24 -6.99 -27.71
C HIS A 253 9.11 -5.87 -28.32
N ASN A 254 8.77 -5.43 -29.53
CA ASN A 254 9.46 -4.33 -30.19
C ASN A 254 9.32 -3.01 -29.42
N ASP A 255 8.15 -2.76 -28.83
CA ASP A 255 7.96 -1.59 -27.97
C ASP A 255 8.87 -1.64 -26.73
N LEU A 256 9.09 -2.81 -26.11
CA LEU A 256 10.01 -2.94 -24.97
C LEU A 256 11.47 -2.68 -25.35
N LEU A 257 11.90 -3.12 -26.54
CA LEU A 257 13.22 -2.78 -27.07
C LEU A 257 13.38 -1.27 -27.26
N LEU A 258 12.34 -0.61 -27.80
CA LEU A 258 12.33 0.84 -27.96
C LEU A 258 12.30 1.59 -26.62
N LEU A 259 11.60 1.05 -25.61
CA LEU A 259 11.59 1.60 -24.26
C LEU A 259 12.99 1.56 -23.64
N LYS A 260 13.74 0.48 -23.89
CA LYS A 260 15.12 0.34 -23.44
C LYS A 260 16.01 1.41 -24.06
N GLU A 261 15.86 1.64 -25.37
CA GLU A 261 16.63 2.65 -26.10
C GLU A 261 16.30 4.07 -25.63
N LYS A 262 15.03 4.40 -25.42
CA LYS A 262 14.59 5.76 -25.08
C LYS A 262 14.73 6.13 -23.61
N GLU A 263 14.42 5.20 -22.71
CA GLU A 263 14.29 5.48 -21.28
C GLU A 263 15.21 4.63 -20.39
N GLY A 264 16.01 3.73 -20.99
CA GLY A 264 16.89 2.83 -20.25
C GLY A 264 16.13 1.74 -19.48
N LYS A 265 14.84 1.52 -19.78
CA LYS A 265 13.98 0.54 -19.10
C LYS A 265 13.47 -0.47 -20.11
N ASP A 266 13.57 -1.76 -19.78
CA ASP A 266 13.24 -2.86 -20.70
C ASP A 266 12.20 -3.83 -20.12
N SER A 267 11.37 -3.35 -19.19
CA SER A 267 10.37 -4.19 -18.53
C SER A 267 9.06 -3.46 -18.25
N ILE A 268 7.98 -4.25 -18.18
CA ILE A 268 6.69 -3.84 -17.64
C ILE A 268 6.74 -4.13 -16.14
N LEU A 269 6.61 -3.09 -15.33
CA LEU A 269 6.50 -3.18 -13.88
C LEU A 269 5.05 -3.42 -13.50
N LEU A 270 4.77 -4.59 -12.94
CA LEU A 270 3.53 -4.91 -12.27
C LEU A 270 3.71 -4.81 -10.75
N ASN A 271 2.62 -4.53 -10.06
CA ASN A 271 2.53 -4.58 -8.61
C ASN A 271 1.40 -5.54 -8.24
N ILE A 272 1.73 -6.50 -7.36
CA ILE A 272 0.82 -7.53 -6.86
C ILE A 272 0.64 -7.29 -5.37
N ILE A 273 -0.60 -7.11 -4.93
CA ILE A 273 -0.97 -6.91 -3.53
C ILE A 273 -1.82 -8.10 -3.08
N PHE A 274 -1.35 -8.78 -2.05
CA PHE A 274 -2.03 -9.90 -1.40
C PHE A 274 -2.76 -9.42 -0.16
N LYS A 275 -3.93 -9.99 0.11
CA LYS A 275 -4.66 -9.80 1.36
C LYS A 275 -4.43 -10.96 2.30
N GLU A 276 -4.77 -10.77 3.57
CA GLU A 276 -4.78 -11.83 4.60
C GLU A 276 -5.70 -13.02 4.26
N THR A 277 -6.65 -12.82 3.35
CA THR A 277 -7.59 -13.82 2.82
C THR A 277 -7.00 -14.67 1.69
N TYR A 278 -5.78 -14.39 1.23
CA TYR A 278 -5.09 -15.22 0.23
C TYR A 278 -4.80 -16.62 0.82
N PRO A 279 -4.97 -17.72 0.07
CA PRO A 279 -5.27 -17.83 -1.37
C PRO A 279 -6.76 -17.94 -1.73
N PHE A 280 -7.68 -17.70 -0.79
CA PHE A 280 -9.12 -17.83 -1.07
C PHE A 280 -9.66 -16.69 -1.92
N GLU A 281 -9.11 -15.48 -1.76
CA GLU A 281 -9.36 -14.35 -2.66
C GLU A 281 -8.15 -14.10 -3.58
N PRO A 282 -8.39 -13.61 -4.81
CA PRO A 282 -7.31 -13.30 -5.74
C PRO A 282 -6.44 -12.14 -5.22
N PRO A 283 -5.15 -12.10 -5.61
CA PRO A 283 -4.36 -10.91 -5.43
C PRO A 283 -4.87 -9.78 -6.32
N PHE A 284 -4.69 -8.55 -5.86
CA PHE A 284 -4.91 -7.38 -6.70
C PHE A 284 -3.65 -7.10 -7.54
N VAL A 285 -3.78 -7.09 -8.86
CA VAL A 285 -2.66 -6.86 -9.78
C VAL A 285 -2.90 -5.62 -10.63
N ARG A 286 -1.87 -4.78 -10.75
CA ARG A 286 -1.88 -3.59 -11.59
C ARG A 286 -0.57 -3.39 -12.32
N VAL A 287 -0.64 -2.71 -13.47
CA VAL A 287 0.50 -2.13 -14.17
C VAL A 287 0.89 -0.83 -13.47
N VAL A 288 2.16 -0.71 -13.11
CA VAL A 288 2.75 0.52 -12.55
C VAL A 288 3.37 1.36 -13.65
N TYR A 289 4.08 0.71 -14.58
CA TYR A 289 4.81 1.36 -15.67
C TYR A 289 5.16 0.30 -16.74
N PRO A 290 5.27 0.64 -18.03
CA PRO A 290 4.92 1.92 -18.67
C PRO A 290 3.41 2.07 -18.85
N ILE A 291 2.98 3.20 -19.42
CA ILE A 291 1.58 3.36 -19.84
C ILE A 291 1.32 2.48 -21.05
N ILE A 292 0.32 1.60 -20.94
CA ILE A 292 -0.06 0.64 -21.97
C ILE A 292 -1.44 1.02 -22.52
N SER A 293 -1.58 0.88 -23.84
CA SER A 293 -2.87 0.87 -24.54
C SER A 293 -3.19 -0.55 -24.99
N GLY A 294 -4.45 -0.97 -24.92
CA GLY A 294 -4.83 -2.36 -25.20
C GLY A 294 -4.41 -3.31 -24.07
N GLY A 295 -4.25 -4.59 -24.38
CA GLY A 295 -3.78 -5.60 -23.42
C GLY A 295 -4.74 -5.89 -22.26
N TYR A 296 -6.00 -5.45 -22.36
CA TYR A 296 -6.96 -5.43 -21.26
C TYR A 296 -6.50 -4.59 -20.05
N VAL A 297 -5.59 -3.63 -20.26
CA VAL A 297 -5.15 -2.68 -19.23
C VAL A 297 -6.12 -1.50 -19.21
N LEU A 298 -6.75 -1.29 -18.05
CA LEU A 298 -7.70 -0.23 -17.80
C LEU A 298 -7.02 1.08 -17.37
N VAL A 299 -7.81 2.14 -17.32
CA VAL A 299 -7.40 3.41 -16.72
C VAL A 299 -6.91 3.18 -15.28
N GLY A 300 -5.82 3.84 -14.89
CA GLY A 300 -5.21 3.63 -13.58
C GLY A 300 -4.23 2.45 -13.51
N GLY A 301 -4.20 1.58 -14.52
CA GLY A 301 -3.30 0.43 -14.59
C GLY A 301 -3.91 -0.88 -14.11
N ALA A 302 -5.21 -0.93 -13.78
CA ALA A 302 -5.87 -2.20 -13.46
C ALA A 302 -5.90 -3.14 -14.65
N ILE A 303 -5.87 -4.45 -14.38
CA ILE A 303 -5.88 -5.49 -15.41
C ILE A 303 -7.27 -6.14 -15.44
N CYS A 304 -7.90 -6.15 -16.61
CA CYS A 304 -9.19 -6.78 -16.84
C CYS A 304 -9.00 -8.26 -17.19
N MET A 305 -8.96 -9.11 -16.16
CA MET A 305 -8.83 -10.56 -16.32
C MET A 305 -9.78 -11.29 -15.38
N GLU A 306 -10.53 -12.26 -15.92
CA GLU A 306 -11.52 -13.04 -15.17
C GLU A 306 -10.89 -13.76 -13.97
N LEU A 307 -9.69 -14.32 -14.15
CA LEU A 307 -8.99 -15.02 -13.08
C LEU A 307 -8.58 -14.11 -11.90
N LEU A 308 -8.53 -12.79 -12.08
CA LEU A 308 -8.26 -11.84 -11.01
C LEU A 308 -9.53 -11.40 -10.29
N THR A 309 -10.69 -11.99 -10.62
CA THR A 309 -11.97 -11.71 -9.98
C THR A 309 -12.44 -12.87 -9.12
N LYS A 310 -13.34 -12.61 -8.16
CA LYS A 310 -13.83 -13.65 -7.25
C LYS A 310 -14.48 -14.83 -7.97
N GLN A 311 -15.06 -14.58 -9.13
CA GLN A 311 -15.77 -15.57 -9.95
C GLN A 311 -14.80 -16.47 -10.74
N GLY A 312 -13.69 -15.91 -11.24
CA GLY A 312 -12.72 -16.65 -12.05
C GLY A 312 -11.50 -17.15 -11.27
N TRP A 313 -11.28 -16.66 -10.05
CA TRP A 313 -10.14 -17.05 -9.23
C TRP A 313 -10.30 -18.47 -8.67
N SER A 314 -9.19 -19.19 -8.64
CA SER A 314 -9.05 -20.46 -7.93
C SER A 314 -7.80 -20.41 -7.07
N SER A 315 -7.93 -20.83 -5.80
CA SER A 315 -6.81 -20.96 -4.88
C SER A 315 -5.76 -21.98 -5.35
N ALA A 316 -6.07 -22.79 -6.36
CA ALA A 316 -5.14 -23.71 -7.02
C ALA A 316 -4.17 -23.01 -7.99
N TYR A 317 -4.45 -21.77 -8.41
CA TYR A 317 -3.52 -21.02 -9.26
C TYR A 317 -2.26 -20.66 -8.47
N THR A 318 -1.10 -20.86 -9.11
CA THR A 318 0.19 -20.39 -8.59
C THR A 318 0.42 -18.95 -9.02
N VAL A 319 1.20 -18.20 -8.24
CA VAL A 319 1.55 -16.81 -8.57
C VAL A 319 2.37 -16.75 -9.86
N GLU A 320 3.24 -17.73 -10.10
CA GLU A 320 3.94 -17.87 -11.39
C GLU A 320 2.96 -17.98 -12.56
N ALA A 321 1.96 -18.86 -12.46
CA ALA A 321 0.98 -19.03 -13.54
C ALA A 321 0.19 -17.74 -13.79
N VAL A 322 -0.15 -16.99 -12.73
CA VAL A 322 -0.79 -15.67 -12.85
C VAL A 322 0.10 -14.68 -13.59
N ILE A 323 1.38 -14.58 -13.21
CA ILE A 323 2.36 -13.69 -13.87
C ILE A 323 2.48 -14.03 -15.36
N MET A 324 2.64 -15.31 -15.68
CA MET A 324 2.77 -15.79 -17.06
C MET A 324 1.49 -15.58 -17.87
N GLN A 325 0.33 -15.78 -17.27
CA GLN A 325 -0.96 -15.56 -17.94
C GLN A 325 -1.23 -14.07 -18.18
N ILE A 326 -0.79 -13.18 -17.29
CA ILE A 326 -0.83 -11.73 -17.53
C ILE A 326 0.05 -11.38 -18.74
N ALA A 327 1.29 -11.87 -18.80
CA ALA A 327 2.18 -11.63 -19.94
C ALA A 327 1.56 -12.08 -21.27
N ALA A 328 0.96 -13.27 -21.29
CA ALA A 328 0.23 -13.78 -22.46
C ALA A 328 -1.02 -12.94 -22.81
N THR A 329 -1.75 -12.47 -21.79
CA THR A 329 -2.96 -11.66 -21.98
C THR A 329 -2.64 -10.27 -22.53
N LEU A 330 -1.52 -9.67 -22.11
CA LEU A 330 -1.04 -8.41 -22.68
C LEU A 330 -0.77 -8.56 -24.19
N VAL A 331 -0.09 -9.64 -24.59
CA VAL A 331 0.18 -9.93 -26.01
C VAL A 331 -1.12 -10.19 -26.77
N LYS A 332 -1.98 -11.09 -26.27
CA LYS A 332 -3.27 -11.41 -26.91
C LYS A 332 -4.17 -10.18 -27.04
N GLY A 333 -4.18 -9.31 -26.04
CA GLY A 333 -4.91 -8.05 -26.06
C GLY A 333 -4.25 -6.96 -26.91
N LYS A 334 -3.19 -7.28 -27.67
CA LYS A 334 -2.45 -6.37 -28.55
C LYS A 334 -1.96 -5.12 -27.80
N ALA A 335 -1.45 -5.31 -26.59
CA ALA A 335 -0.88 -4.25 -25.76
C ALA A 335 0.22 -3.49 -26.52
N ARG A 336 0.19 -2.15 -26.44
CA ARG A 336 1.20 -1.25 -27.01
C ARG A 336 1.64 -0.23 -25.98
N ILE A 337 2.92 0.07 -25.94
CA ILE A 337 3.48 1.09 -25.03
C ILE A 337 3.19 2.47 -25.60
N GLN A 338 2.63 3.35 -24.77
CA GLN A 338 2.37 4.74 -25.14
C GLN A 338 3.61 5.60 -24.85
N PHE A 339 4.39 5.87 -25.89
CA PHE A 339 5.53 6.78 -25.82
C PHE A 339 5.06 8.24 -25.85
N GLY A 340 5.60 9.10 -24.97
CA GLY A 340 5.33 10.54 -24.97
C GLY A 340 4.46 11.05 -23.81
N ALA A 341 4.00 10.17 -22.91
CA ALA A 341 3.52 10.62 -21.62
C ALA A 341 4.72 11.19 -20.82
N THR A 342 4.72 12.47 -20.48
CA THR A 342 5.71 13.05 -19.57
C THR A 342 5.68 12.29 -18.24
N LYS A 343 6.83 12.11 -17.57
CA LYS A 343 6.93 11.35 -16.30
C LYS A 343 5.86 11.74 -15.28
N VAL A 344 5.55 13.04 -15.18
CA VAL A 344 4.48 13.60 -14.34
C VAL A 344 3.11 13.06 -14.76
N VAL A 345 2.76 13.11 -16.05
CA VAL A 345 1.49 12.60 -16.60
C VAL A 345 1.38 11.09 -16.45
N SER A 346 2.48 10.34 -16.58
CA SER A 346 2.48 8.88 -16.39
C SER A 346 2.18 8.48 -14.93
N GLN A 347 2.73 9.19 -13.94
CA GLN A 347 2.41 9.00 -12.52
C GLN A 347 0.98 9.45 -12.19
N THR A 348 0.45 10.50 -12.85
CA THR A 348 -0.95 10.90 -12.69
C THR A 348 -1.92 9.89 -13.32
N GLN A 349 -1.53 9.20 -14.41
CA GLN A 349 -2.40 8.26 -15.11
C GLN A 349 -2.52 6.92 -14.39
N TYR A 350 -1.41 6.34 -13.93
CA TYR A 350 -1.39 5.05 -13.21
C TYR A 350 -1.11 5.27 -11.73
N SER A 351 -2.10 4.92 -10.90
CA SER A 351 -2.00 4.96 -9.45
C SER A 351 -2.82 3.84 -8.85
N LEU A 352 -2.47 3.41 -7.62
CA LEU A 352 -3.18 2.34 -6.92
C LEU A 352 -4.67 2.65 -6.80
N ALA A 353 -5.03 3.87 -6.37
CA ALA A 353 -6.41 4.29 -6.20
C ALA A 353 -7.21 4.23 -7.52
N ARG A 354 -6.64 4.74 -8.62
CA ARG A 354 -7.30 4.69 -9.95
C ARG A 354 -7.46 3.25 -10.43
N ALA A 355 -6.45 2.41 -10.22
CA ALA A 355 -6.53 0.99 -10.56
C ALA A 355 -7.65 0.30 -9.76
N GLN A 356 -7.69 0.50 -8.44
CA GLN A 356 -8.72 -0.09 -7.57
C GLN A 356 -10.14 0.37 -7.98
N GLN A 357 -10.31 1.65 -8.29
CA GLN A 357 -11.59 2.18 -8.77
C GLN A 357 -12.01 1.54 -10.10
N SER A 358 -11.10 1.46 -11.08
CA SER A 358 -11.36 0.80 -12.36
C SER A 358 -11.70 -0.68 -12.19
N PHE A 359 -11.01 -1.37 -11.28
CA PHE A 359 -11.29 -2.78 -10.98
C PHE A 359 -12.65 -2.97 -10.30
N LYS A 360 -13.03 -2.12 -9.35
CA LYS A 360 -14.37 -2.13 -8.73
C LYS A 360 -15.47 -1.97 -9.79
N CYS A 361 -15.32 -1.01 -10.70
CA CYS A 361 -16.26 -0.80 -11.81
C CYS A 361 -16.34 -2.01 -12.73
N LEU A 362 -15.18 -2.60 -13.06
CA LEU A 362 -15.10 -3.80 -13.90
C LEU A 362 -15.88 -4.97 -13.30
N VAL A 363 -15.67 -5.27 -12.00
CA VAL A 363 -16.34 -6.39 -11.34
C VAL A 363 -17.86 -6.22 -11.40
N GLN A 364 -18.36 -5.01 -11.13
CA GLN A 364 -19.80 -4.71 -11.20
C GLN A 364 -20.39 -4.88 -12.60
N ILE A 365 -19.65 -4.51 -13.65
CA ILE A 365 -20.11 -4.65 -15.04
C ILE A 365 -20.18 -6.13 -15.44
N HIS A 366 -19.14 -6.91 -15.12
CA HIS A 366 -19.08 -8.33 -15.47
C HIS A 366 -19.99 -9.21 -14.61
N GLU A 367 -20.27 -8.83 -13.36
CA GLU A 367 -21.31 -9.50 -12.56
C GLU A 367 -22.70 -9.39 -13.22
N LYS A 368 -22.97 -8.26 -13.90
CA LYS A 368 -24.24 -8.04 -14.60
C LYS A 368 -24.27 -8.63 -16.01
N SER A 369 -23.14 -8.60 -16.72
CA SER A 369 -23.09 -8.86 -18.17
C SER A 369 -22.42 -10.20 -18.53
N GLY A 370 -21.80 -10.87 -17.56
CA GLY A 370 -20.99 -12.06 -17.77
C GLY A 370 -19.58 -11.76 -18.29
N TRP A 371 -18.73 -12.79 -18.26
CA TRP A 371 -17.41 -12.75 -18.89
C TRP A 371 -17.51 -13.30 -20.31
N PHE A 372 -16.95 -12.56 -21.27
CA PHE A 372 -16.84 -13.01 -22.65
C PHE A 372 -15.41 -13.48 -22.89
N THR A 373 -15.24 -14.75 -23.26
CA THR A 373 -13.96 -15.28 -23.73
C THR A 373 -13.87 -15.09 -25.24
N PRO A 374 -12.95 -14.26 -25.77
CA PRO A 374 -12.78 -14.12 -27.21
C PRO A 374 -12.42 -15.46 -27.87
N PRO A 375 -12.94 -15.74 -29.09
CA PRO A 375 -12.60 -16.94 -29.84
C PRO A 375 -11.09 -17.16 -29.97
N LYS A 376 -10.67 -18.42 -30.09
CA LYS A 376 -9.24 -18.78 -30.20
C LYS A 376 -8.54 -18.19 -31.43
N GLU A 377 -9.31 -17.77 -32.43
CA GLU A 377 -8.83 -17.30 -33.75
C GLU A 377 -8.38 -15.83 -33.75
N ASP A 378 -8.66 -15.06 -32.69
CA ASP A 378 -8.33 -13.63 -32.59
C ASP A 378 -6.95 -13.34 -31.96
N GLY A 379 -6.16 -14.39 -31.69
CA GLY A 379 -4.84 -14.32 -31.03
C GLY A 379 -3.69 -14.47 -32.01
#